data_AF-G3UJM3-F1
#
_entry.id   AF-G3UJM3-F1
#
_cell.length_a   1.000
_cell.length_b   1.000
_cell.length_c   1.000
_cell.angle_alpha   90.00
_cell.angle_beta   90.00
_cell.angle_gamma   90.00
#
_symmetry.space_group_name_H-M   'P 1'
#
loop_
_entity.id
_entity.type
_entity.pdbx_description
1 polymer ?
#
loop_
_entity_poly.entity_id
_entity_poly.type
_entity_poly.pdbx_seq_one_letter_code
_entity_poly.pdbx_strand_id
1 'polypeptide(L)'
;MAFTLYSLLQAALLCVNAIAVLHEERFLKNIGWGTDQGIGGFGEEPGIKSQLMNLVRSVRTVMRGKKKNCEWHHQLYCPDAQLQKIPWIFWRNLPSLLHFHIILVKHLCGGPTIAFYLVSSPFFRAPVAQWLRSVNKRCPLTSEYYFSRLRGASVMIKFVTNTTKESKQDLLKRLKKLEFDISEDEIFTSLTAARNLVEEKQVRPMLLVDDRALPDFKGIQTDDPNAVVIGLAPEHFHYPALNQAFRLLLDGAPLIAIHKARYYKRKDGLALGPGPFVTGLEYATDTKATVVGKPEKTFFLEALRGTGCEPQEAVMIGDDCRDDVGGAQNAGMLGILVKTGKYRAADEEKINPPPYLTCESFPHAVDHILQHLL
;
A
#
# COMPACT_ATOMS: atom_id res chain seq x y z
N MET A 1 14.30 -35.58 -0.11
CA MET A 1 13.34 -34.89 -0.99
C MET A 1 13.56 -35.40 -2.41
N ALA A 2 12.60 -36.15 -2.96
CA ALA A 2 12.71 -36.63 -4.33
C ALA A 2 12.48 -35.46 -5.30
N PHE A 3 13.46 -35.16 -6.14
CA PHE A 3 13.26 -34.29 -7.30
C PHE A 3 12.25 -34.98 -8.22
N THR A 4 11.03 -34.46 -8.31
CA THR A 4 10.05 -34.98 -9.25
C THR A 4 10.37 -34.43 -10.64
N LEU A 5 10.06 -35.20 -11.68
CA LEU A 5 10.20 -34.77 -13.08
C LEU A 5 9.50 -33.42 -13.34
N TYR A 6 8.44 -33.15 -12.59
CA TYR A 6 7.71 -31.89 -12.58
C TYR A 6 8.55 -30.69 -12.10
N SER A 7 9.27 -30.84 -10.99
CA SER A 7 10.18 -29.79 -10.48
C SER A 7 11.27 -29.44 -11.49
N LEU A 8 11.76 -30.46 -12.21
CA LEU A 8 12.79 -30.32 -13.23
C LEU A 8 12.26 -29.60 -14.46
N LEU A 9 11.04 -29.92 -14.89
CA LEU A 9 10.36 -29.23 -15.99
C LEU A 9 10.07 -27.76 -15.65
N GLN A 10 9.63 -27.49 -14.41
CA GLN A 10 9.35 -26.14 -13.94
C GLN A 10 10.62 -25.28 -13.85
N ALA A 11 11.72 -25.83 -13.32
CA ALA A 11 13.01 -25.17 -13.29
C ALA A 11 13.54 -24.89 -14.70
N ALA A 12 13.42 -25.84 -15.62
CA ALA A 12 13.80 -25.66 -17.03
C ALA A 12 13.01 -24.53 -17.69
N LEU A 13 11.70 -24.46 -17.45
CA LEU A 13 10.84 -23.41 -18.00
C LEU A 13 11.20 -22.01 -17.47
N LEU A 14 11.48 -21.90 -16.18
CA LEU A 14 11.92 -20.65 -15.53
C LEU A 14 13.27 -20.20 -16.07
N CYS A 15 14.21 -21.12 -16.26
CA CYS A 15 15.51 -20.84 -16.88
C CYS A 15 15.35 -20.34 -18.32
N VAL A 16 14.53 -20.99 -19.14
CA VAL A 16 14.26 -20.55 -20.52
C VAL A 16 13.62 -19.16 -20.55
N ASN A 17 12.69 -18.89 -19.63
CA ASN A 17 12.04 -17.57 -19.54
C ASN A 17 13.04 -16.48 -19.09
N ALA A 18 13.93 -16.79 -18.15
CA ALA A 18 15.02 -15.88 -17.74
C ALA A 18 16.00 -15.61 -18.89
N ILE A 19 16.34 -16.63 -19.69
CA ILE A 19 17.21 -16.51 -20.87
C ILE A 19 16.54 -15.67 -21.96
N ALA A 20 15.23 -15.80 -22.17
CA ALA A 20 14.49 -15.01 -23.15
C ALA A 20 14.38 -13.52 -22.78
N VAL A 21 14.44 -13.20 -21.48
CA VAL A 21 14.42 -11.83 -20.93
C VAL A 21 15.81 -11.20 -20.90
N LEU A 22 16.87 -11.99 -20.70
CA LEU A 22 18.27 -11.55 -20.72
C LEU A 22 18.84 -11.55 -22.14
N HIS A 23 19.87 -10.75 -22.40
CA HIS A 23 20.44 -10.59 -23.75
C HIS A 23 21.05 -11.91 -24.26
N GLU A 24 20.37 -12.58 -25.20
CA GLU A 24 20.69 -13.91 -25.77
C GLU A 24 22.19 -14.07 -26.07
N GLU A 25 22.79 -13.11 -26.78
CA GLU A 25 24.21 -13.16 -27.16
C GLU A 25 25.16 -13.19 -25.95
N ARG A 26 24.81 -12.50 -24.86
CA ARG A 26 25.65 -12.43 -23.67
C ARG A 26 25.56 -13.73 -22.85
N PHE A 27 24.37 -14.33 -22.80
CA PHE A 27 24.16 -15.62 -22.14
C PHE A 27 24.81 -16.75 -22.93
N LEU A 28 24.57 -16.83 -24.24
CA LEU A 28 25.13 -17.84 -25.14
C LEU A 28 26.67 -17.79 -25.17
N LYS A 29 27.27 -16.60 -25.09
CA LYS A 29 28.72 -16.43 -25.00
C LYS A 29 29.31 -17.03 -23.73
N ASN A 30 28.65 -16.88 -22.58
CA ASN A 30 29.15 -17.38 -21.29
C ASN A 30 29.07 -18.91 -21.17
N ILE A 31 28.17 -19.57 -21.89
CA ILE A 31 28.05 -21.05 -21.91
C ILE A 31 28.83 -21.69 -23.06
N GLY A 32 29.65 -20.92 -23.78
CA GLY A 32 30.44 -21.42 -24.92
C GLY A 32 29.60 -21.78 -26.15
N TRP A 33 28.35 -21.31 -26.21
CA TRP A 33 27.43 -21.51 -27.34
C TRP A 33 27.35 -20.24 -28.20
N GLY A 34 28.48 -19.57 -28.36
CA GLY A 34 28.64 -18.49 -29.33
C GLY A 34 28.39 -19.02 -30.75
N THR A 35 28.00 -18.11 -31.64
CA THR A 35 27.72 -18.37 -33.05
C THR A 35 28.99 -18.84 -33.77
N ASP A 36 29.25 -20.15 -33.72
CA ASP A 36 29.94 -20.85 -34.78
C ASP A 36 28.92 -21.74 -35.47
N GLN A 37 28.47 -21.30 -36.65
CA GLN A 37 27.69 -22.13 -37.56
C GLN A 37 28.67 -23.07 -38.29
N GLY A 38 28.96 -24.21 -37.69
CA GLY A 38 29.31 -25.38 -38.48
C GLY A 38 28.09 -25.77 -39.30
N ILE A 39 28.16 -25.57 -40.61
CA ILE A 39 27.15 -26.01 -41.57
C ILE A 39 27.10 -27.54 -41.51
N GLY A 40 26.15 -28.09 -40.75
CA GLY A 40 25.81 -29.51 -40.76
C GLY A 40 25.05 -29.84 -42.03
N GLY A 41 25.48 -30.91 -42.72
CA GLY A 41 25.02 -31.31 -44.04
C GLY A 41 23.52 -31.64 -44.11
N PHE A 42 22.97 -31.56 -45.33
CA PHE A 42 21.59 -31.92 -45.64
C PHE A 42 21.29 -33.36 -45.18
N GLY A 43 20.45 -33.52 -44.15
CA GLY A 43 19.91 -34.81 -43.71
C GLY A 43 20.21 -35.24 -42.27
N GLU A 44 20.97 -34.47 -41.48
CA GLU A 44 21.17 -34.80 -40.06
C GLU A 44 20.06 -34.23 -39.17
N GLU A 45 19.59 -35.05 -38.21
CA GLU A 45 18.60 -34.62 -37.22
C GLU A 45 19.16 -33.45 -36.37
N PRO A 46 18.35 -32.40 -36.11
CA PRO A 46 18.79 -31.27 -35.31
C PRO A 46 19.15 -31.75 -33.91
N GLY A 47 20.45 -31.69 -33.58
CA GLY A 47 20.94 -32.02 -32.24
C GLY A 47 20.27 -31.20 -31.15
N ILE A 48 20.25 -31.71 -29.93
CA ILE A 48 19.58 -31.13 -28.74
C ILE A 48 19.87 -29.62 -28.59
N LYS A 49 21.10 -29.20 -28.91
CA LYS A 49 21.52 -27.79 -28.90
C LYS A 49 20.72 -26.92 -29.88
N SER A 50 20.49 -27.36 -31.12
CA SER A 50 19.74 -26.56 -32.10
C SER A 50 18.24 -26.54 -31.80
N GLN A 51 17.68 -27.64 -31.28
CA GLN A 51 16.30 -27.69 -30.80
C GLN A 51 16.06 -26.70 -29.65
N LEU A 52 16.99 -26.63 -28.69
CA LEU A 52 16.92 -25.68 -27.58
C LEU A 52 17.04 -24.23 -28.06
N MET A 53 17.94 -23.95 -29.01
CA MET A 53 18.06 -22.62 -29.63
C MET A 53 16.80 -22.20 -30.38
N ASN A 54 16.17 -23.12 -31.12
CA ASN A 54 14.92 -22.86 -31.84
C ASN A 54 13.76 -22.60 -30.88
N LEU A 55 13.70 -23.29 -29.74
CA LEU A 55 12.71 -23.05 -28.69
C LEU A 55 12.87 -21.65 -28.08
N VAL A 56 14.09 -21.26 -27.72
CA VAL A 56 14.39 -19.93 -27.17
C VAL A 56 13.99 -18.82 -28.15
N ARG A 57 14.31 -18.98 -29.45
CA ARG A 57 13.92 -18.02 -30.51
C ARG A 57 12.41 -17.94 -30.72
N SER A 58 11.71 -19.08 -30.68
CA SER A 58 10.25 -19.12 -30.82
C SER A 58 9.55 -18.40 -29.67
N VAL A 59 9.97 -18.64 -28.42
CA VAL A 59 9.45 -17.96 -27.23
C VAL A 59 9.68 -16.46 -27.32
N ARG A 60 10.89 -16.02 -27.71
CA ARG A 60 11.21 -14.59 -27.92
C ARG A 60 10.34 -13.94 -29.00
N THR A 61 10.04 -14.66 -30.08
CA THR A 61 9.22 -14.15 -31.19
C THR A 61 7.79 -13.89 -30.74
N VAL A 62 7.20 -14.82 -29.98
CA VAL A 62 5.87 -14.65 -29.37
C VAL A 62 5.86 -13.48 -28.37
N MET A 63 6.91 -13.34 -27.56
CA MET A 63 7.02 -12.26 -26.57
C MET A 63 7.26 -10.88 -27.20
N ARG A 64 7.89 -10.81 -28.39
CA ARG A 64 8.12 -9.55 -29.13
C ARG A 64 7.01 -9.18 -30.10
N GLY A 65 6.11 -10.11 -30.44
CA GLY A 65 5.02 -9.94 -31.42
C GLY A 65 3.89 -8.97 -31.02
N LYS A 66 4.07 -8.11 -30.01
CA LYS A 66 3.08 -7.10 -29.58
C LYS A 66 3.55 -5.64 -29.72
N LYS A 67 4.54 -5.37 -30.57
CA LYS A 67 4.89 -3.99 -30.96
C LYS A 67 5.21 -3.91 -32.45
N LYS A 68 4.21 -3.56 -33.26
CA LYS A 68 4.42 -2.83 -34.53
C LYS A 68 3.25 -1.86 -34.77
N ASN A 69 3.65 -0.61 -35.00
CA ASN A 69 2.97 0.52 -35.63
C ASN A 69 1.82 1.22 -34.90
N CYS A 70 2.15 2.31 -34.19
CA CYS A 70 1.37 3.55 -34.22
C CYS A 70 2.36 4.73 -34.30
N GLU A 71 2.63 5.19 -35.52
CA GLU A 71 3.09 6.57 -35.78
C GLU A 71 1.86 7.47 -35.82
N TRP A 72 1.99 8.68 -35.26
CA TRP A 72 0.94 9.66 -35.14
C TRP A 72 0.77 10.47 -36.43
N HIS A 73 -0.43 10.51 -37.01
CA HIS A 73 -0.89 11.64 -37.83
C HIS A 73 -2.43 11.82 -37.74
N HIS A 74 -2.82 13.05 -37.38
CA HIS A 74 -4.07 13.81 -37.60
C HIS A 74 -5.46 13.11 -37.72
N GLN A 75 -6.37 13.57 -36.84
CA GLN A 75 -7.80 13.85 -37.06
C GLN A 75 -8.71 12.79 -37.74
N LEU A 76 -9.62 12.18 -36.95
CA LEU A 76 -11.09 12.31 -37.05
C LEU A 76 -11.79 11.19 -36.23
N TYR A 77 -12.89 11.58 -35.61
CA TYR A 77 -13.93 10.76 -34.97
C TYR A 77 -14.23 9.42 -35.66
N CYS A 78 -14.40 8.32 -34.90
CA CYS A 78 -15.69 7.61 -34.80
C CYS A 78 -15.66 6.39 -33.85
N PRO A 79 -16.84 5.96 -33.34
CA PRO A 79 -17.07 5.16 -32.14
C PRO A 79 -17.25 3.66 -32.44
N ASP A 80 -17.37 2.86 -31.37
CA ASP A 80 -17.67 1.42 -31.37
C ASP A 80 -16.62 0.48 -32.01
N ALA A 81 -15.71 -0.03 -31.19
CA ALA A 81 -15.04 -1.30 -31.44
C ALA A 81 -15.43 -2.30 -30.35
N GLN A 82 -16.45 -3.07 -30.69
CA GLN A 82 -16.98 -4.21 -29.96
C GLN A 82 -15.89 -5.22 -29.59
N LEU A 83 -15.94 -5.66 -28.33
CA LEU A 83 -15.57 -7.01 -27.94
C LEU A 83 -16.21 -8.02 -28.90
N GLN A 84 -15.46 -8.70 -29.77
CA GLN A 84 -15.83 -10.04 -30.26
C GLN A 84 -14.66 -10.84 -30.89
N LYS A 85 -14.46 -12.04 -30.31
CA LYS A 85 -14.08 -13.34 -30.91
C LYS A 85 -12.63 -13.60 -31.36
N ILE A 86 -11.89 -14.28 -30.48
CA ILE A 86 -10.90 -15.32 -30.85
C ILE A 86 -11.49 -16.69 -30.43
N PRO A 87 -11.28 -17.80 -31.17
CA PRO A 87 -12.12 -19.00 -31.12
C PRO A 87 -12.02 -19.83 -29.83
N TRP A 88 -13.18 -20.30 -29.38
CA TRP A 88 -13.45 -21.14 -28.20
C TRP A 88 -12.81 -22.55 -28.18
N ILE A 89 -11.97 -22.90 -29.16
CA ILE A 89 -11.46 -24.27 -29.33
C ILE A 89 -10.07 -24.50 -28.70
N PHE A 90 -9.35 -23.45 -28.31
CA PHE A 90 -8.03 -23.60 -27.67
C PHE A 90 -8.03 -23.56 -26.13
N TRP A 91 -9.20 -23.41 -25.51
CA TRP A 91 -9.33 -23.17 -24.05
C TRP A 91 -9.89 -24.36 -23.26
N ARG A 92 -10.02 -25.54 -23.88
CA ARG A 92 -10.68 -26.68 -23.23
C ARG A 92 -9.74 -27.72 -22.60
N ASN A 93 -8.42 -27.57 -22.70
CA ASN A 93 -7.44 -28.55 -22.18
C ASN A 93 -6.18 -27.92 -21.53
N LEU A 94 -6.31 -26.77 -20.85
CA LEU A 94 -5.23 -26.25 -20.00
C LEU A 94 -5.60 -26.39 -18.52
N PRO A 95 -4.72 -26.94 -17.66
CA PRO A 95 -5.01 -27.13 -16.24
C PRO A 95 -5.19 -25.79 -15.53
N SER A 96 -6.07 -25.83 -14.53
CA SER A 96 -6.71 -24.76 -13.73
C SER A 96 -5.81 -23.74 -12.99
N LEU A 97 -4.50 -23.67 -13.29
CA LEU A 97 -3.53 -22.84 -12.57
C LEU A 97 -3.20 -21.49 -13.22
N LEU A 98 -3.49 -21.30 -14.53
CA LEU A 98 -3.24 -20.01 -15.20
C LEU A 98 -4.30 -18.94 -14.84
N HIS A 99 -5.53 -19.36 -14.52
CA HIS A 99 -6.55 -18.47 -13.96
C HIS A 99 -6.21 -18.01 -12.53
N PHE A 100 -5.42 -18.80 -11.78
CA PHE A 100 -4.99 -18.43 -10.44
C PHE A 100 -3.89 -17.35 -10.43
N HIS A 101 -3.02 -17.32 -11.44
CA HIS A 101 -1.88 -16.38 -11.47
C HIS A 101 -2.23 -14.96 -11.97
N ILE A 102 -3.29 -14.79 -12.75
CA ILE A 102 -3.78 -13.45 -13.14
C ILE A 102 -4.65 -12.84 -12.02
N ILE A 103 -5.26 -13.68 -11.18
CA ILE A 103 -5.98 -13.23 -9.98
C ILE A 103 -5.01 -12.80 -8.86
N LEU A 104 -3.79 -13.36 -8.81
CA LEU A 104 -2.77 -13.02 -7.80
C LEU A 104 -2.09 -11.66 -8.01
N VAL A 105 -2.15 -11.06 -9.20
CA VAL A 105 -1.71 -9.66 -9.42
C VAL A 105 -2.83 -8.66 -9.10
N LYS A 106 -4.08 -9.12 -8.92
CA LYS A 106 -5.24 -8.29 -8.57
C LYS A 106 -5.58 -8.32 -7.08
N HIS A 107 -4.76 -8.97 -6.24
CA HIS A 107 -5.06 -9.22 -4.82
C HIS A 107 -3.97 -8.81 -3.82
N LEU A 108 -3.17 -7.79 -4.17
CA LEU A 108 -2.23 -7.15 -3.23
C LEU A 108 -2.43 -5.62 -3.06
N CYS A 109 -3.46 -5.02 -3.68
CA CYS A 109 -3.83 -3.61 -3.46
C CYS A 109 -5.04 -3.49 -2.51
N GLY A 110 -4.88 -4.00 -1.30
CA GLY A 110 -5.88 -3.94 -0.23
C GLY A 110 -5.21 -3.92 1.13
N GLY A 111 -4.16 -3.11 1.29
CA GLY A 111 -3.54 -2.78 2.57
C GLY A 111 -3.80 -1.31 2.90
N PRO A 112 -3.69 -0.90 4.18
CA PRO A 112 -4.01 0.46 4.58
C PRO A 112 -3.09 1.46 3.87
N THR A 113 -3.63 2.64 3.63
CA THR A 113 -2.90 3.86 3.34
C THR A 113 -1.68 3.96 4.27
N ILE A 114 -0.48 3.93 3.69
CA ILE A 114 0.74 4.28 4.39
C ILE A 114 1.02 5.73 4.01
N ALA A 115 0.89 6.61 5.00
CA ALA A 115 1.36 7.97 4.83
C ALA A 115 2.73 8.19 5.40
N PHE A 116 3.50 9.01 4.69
CA PHE A 116 4.88 9.35 4.96
C PHE A 116 4.95 10.81 5.38
N TYR A 117 5.77 11.08 6.39
CA TYR A 117 6.13 12.42 6.87
C TYR A 117 7.53 12.79 6.39
N LEU A 118 7.77 14.08 6.22
CA LEU A 118 9.05 14.68 5.89
C LEU A 118 9.21 15.95 6.69
N VAL A 119 10.39 16.19 7.24
CA VAL A 119 10.76 17.47 7.84
C VAL A 119 12.23 17.73 7.54
N SER A 120 12.55 18.90 6.99
CA SER A 120 13.91 19.39 6.78
C SER A 120 14.48 19.98 8.07
N SER A 121 15.71 19.60 8.43
CA SER A 121 16.50 20.27 9.47
C SER A 121 17.72 20.96 8.84
N PRO A 122 18.08 22.20 9.25
CA PRO A 122 19.30 22.86 8.83
C PRO A 122 20.48 22.35 9.68
N PHE A 123 21.67 22.27 9.09
CA PHE A 123 22.97 21.84 9.65
C PHE A 123 23.34 20.35 9.44
N PHE A 124 24.07 20.06 8.36
CA PHE A 124 25.51 19.72 8.39
C PHE A 124 26.00 19.45 6.96
N ARG A 125 27.12 20.07 6.56
CA ARG A 125 27.87 19.71 5.33
C ARG A 125 29.02 18.77 5.71
N ALA A 126 29.13 17.62 5.05
CA ALA A 126 30.41 17.10 4.56
C ALA A 126 30.22 15.89 3.59
N PRO A 127 31.09 15.72 2.57
CA PRO A 127 30.93 14.79 1.46
C PRO A 127 31.74 13.48 1.66
N VAL A 128 31.63 12.53 0.70
CA VAL A 128 32.44 11.28 0.48
C VAL A 128 31.65 9.95 0.41
N ALA A 129 30.30 9.96 0.33
CA ALA A 129 29.52 8.74 0.08
C ALA A 129 29.19 8.46 -1.42
N GLN A 130 29.83 9.18 -2.35
CA GLN A 130 29.51 9.18 -3.78
C GLN A 130 30.26 8.12 -4.62
N TRP A 131 31.03 7.21 -4.01
CA TRP A 131 31.89 6.30 -4.79
C TRP A 131 31.61 4.79 -4.61
N LEU A 132 31.05 4.34 -3.48
CA LEU A 132 30.89 2.88 -3.19
C LEU A 132 29.56 2.24 -3.64
N ARG A 133 28.69 2.94 -4.39
CA ARG A 133 27.40 2.38 -4.88
C ARG A 133 27.37 2.04 -6.38
N SER A 134 28.53 1.84 -7.02
CA SER A 134 28.60 1.55 -8.47
C SER A 134 28.47 0.06 -8.84
N VAL A 135 28.32 -0.86 -7.88
CA VAL A 135 28.37 -2.31 -8.16
C VAL A 135 27.25 -3.11 -7.48
N ASN A 136 25.98 -2.77 -7.73
CA ASN A 136 24.89 -3.76 -7.66
C ASN A 136 23.66 -3.30 -8.45
N LYS A 137 23.55 -3.69 -9.72
CA LYS A 137 22.34 -3.43 -10.54
C LYS A 137 21.25 -4.45 -10.18
N ARG A 138 20.55 -4.22 -9.06
CA ARG A 138 19.19 -4.72 -8.84
C ARG A 138 18.18 -3.72 -9.43
N CYS A 139 17.06 -4.23 -9.94
CA CYS A 139 16.04 -3.45 -10.63
C CYS A 139 15.50 -2.31 -9.73
N PRO A 140 15.49 -1.01 -10.11
CA PRO A 140 15.38 0.11 -9.17
C PRO A 140 13.95 0.53 -8.77
N LEU A 141 12.95 -0.36 -8.85
CA LEU A 141 11.53 0.05 -8.84
C LEU A 141 10.72 -0.35 -7.59
N THR A 142 11.35 -0.86 -6.53
CA THR A 142 10.61 -1.26 -5.31
C THR A 142 10.41 -0.08 -4.36
N SER A 143 9.25 -0.01 -3.68
CA SER A 143 8.97 1.01 -2.65
C SER A 143 10.02 1.04 -1.54
N GLU A 144 10.64 -0.11 -1.25
CA GLU A 144 11.74 -0.27 -0.28
C GLU A 144 12.99 0.55 -0.65
N TYR A 145 13.39 0.56 -1.93
CA TYR A 145 14.55 1.34 -2.39
C TYR A 145 14.32 2.84 -2.20
N TYR A 146 13.14 3.33 -2.56
CA TYR A 146 12.77 4.74 -2.39
C TYR A 146 12.62 5.11 -0.91
N PHE A 147 12.07 4.20 -0.11
CA PHE A 147 12.04 4.38 1.34
C PHE A 147 13.46 4.49 1.92
N SER A 148 14.39 3.65 1.49
CA SER A 148 15.81 3.72 1.90
C SER A 148 16.51 5.01 1.45
N ARG A 149 16.11 5.59 0.31
CA ARG A 149 16.59 6.90 -0.13
C ARG A 149 16.03 8.03 0.74
N LEU A 150 14.75 7.97 1.07
CA LEU A 150 14.10 8.92 1.97
C LEU A 150 14.74 8.90 3.36
N ARG A 151 15.04 7.72 3.88
CA ARG A 151 15.82 7.49 5.12
C ARG A 151 17.23 8.09 5.10
N GLY A 152 17.85 8.14 3.92
CA GLY A 152 19.17 8.73 3.74
C GLY A 152 19.15 10.26 3.75
N ALA A 153 17.97 10.89 3.69
CA ALA A 153 17.81 12.32 3.90
C ALA A 153 17.62 12.62 5.39
N SER A 154 17.98 13.84 5.82
CA SER A 154 17.84 14.31 7.20
C SER A 154 16.38 14.61 7.56
N VAL A 155 15.50 13.61 7.44
CA VAL A 155 14.05 13.77 7.63
C VAL A 155 13.47 12.70 8.55
N MET A 156 12.48 13.11 9.34
CA MET A 156 11.71 12.17 10.17
C MET A 156 10.54 11.58 9.39
N ILE A 157 10.36 10.27 9.51
CA ILE A 157 9.30 9.53 8.83
C ILE A 157 8.38 8.93 9.89
N LYS A 158 7.08 9.21 9.78
CA LYS A 158 6.02 8.52 10.53
C LYS A 158 5.16 7.74 9.55
N PHE A 159 4.68 6.58 9.98
CA PHE A 159 3.75 5.71 9.26
C PHE A 159 2.39 5.84 9.91
N VAL A 160 1.43 6.44 9.19
CA VAL A 160 0.08 6.67 9.74
C VAL A 160 -1.01 5.84 9.09
N THR A 161 -1.94 5.34 9.90
CA THR A 161 -3.11 4.58 9.43
C THR A 161 -4.33 4.72 10.33
N ASN A 162 -5.52 4.78 9.72
CA ASN A 162 -6.78 4.56 10.43
C ASN A 162 -7.00 3.05 10.53
N THR A 163 -6.84 2.50 11.73
CA THR A 163 -7.13 1.10 12.04
C THR A 163 -7.92 1.01 13.34
N THR A 164 -8.86 0.07 13.39
CA THR A 164 -9.64 -0.24 14.59
C THR A 164 -9.42 -1.67 15.08
N LYS A 165 -8.56 -2.43 14.37
CA LYS A 165 -8.42 -3.89 14.56
C LYS A 165 -6.98 -4.36 14.60
N GLU A 166 -6.07 -3.68 13.89
CA GLU A 166 -4.66 -4.07 13.89
C GLU A 166 -3.93 -3.27 14.96
N SER A 167 -3.29 -3.97 15.90
CA SER A 167 -2.39 -3.35 16.89
C SER A 167 -1.16 -2.74 16.20
N LYS A 168 -0.51 -1.81 16.89
CA LYS A 168 0.78 -1.25 16.44
C LYS A 168 1.82 -2.34 16.19
N GLN A 169 1.87 -3.38 17.04
CA GLN A 169 2.81 -4.49 16.90
C GLN A 169 2.53 -5.36 15.66
N ASP A 170 1.27 -5.58 15.32
CA ASP A 170 0.91 -6.36 14.13
C ASP A 170 1.24 -5.60 12.84
N LEU A 171 1.02 -4.28 12.84
CA LEU A 171 1.44 -3.40 11.75
C LEU A 171 2.95 -3.44 11.57
N LEU A 172 3.71 -3.33 12.67
CA LEU A 172 5.18 -3.41 12.64
C LEU A 172 5.66 -4.74 12.05
N LYS A 173 5.11 -5.86 12.51
CA LYS A 173 5.44 -7.20 11.98
C LYS A 173 5.12 -7.31 10.49
N ARG A 174 3.99 -6.76 10.03
CA ARG A 174 3.61 -6.79 8.62
C ARG A 174 4.57 -5.98 7.75
N LEU A 175 4.94 -4.78 8.18
CA LEU A 175 5.84 -3.90 7.44
C LEU A 175 7.27 -4.45 7.41
N LYS A 176 7.76 -5.03 8.53
CA LYS A 176 9.06 -5.74 8.56
C LYS A 176 9.09 -6.96 7.65
N LYS A 177 7.98 -7.71 7.53
CA LYS A 177 7.86 -8.82 6.55
C LYS A 177 7.92 -8.35 5.10
N LEU A 178 7.63 -7.08 4.84
CA LEU A 178 7.75 -6.44 3.53
C LEU A 178 9.13 -5.76 3.35
N GLU A 179 10.10 -6.10 4.21
CA GLU A 179 11.48 -5.61 4.17
C GLU A 179 11.63 -4.09 4.40
N PHE A 180 10.61 -3.43 4.97
CA PHE A 180 10.75 -2.05 5.42
C PHE A 180 11.50 -1.97 6.74
N ASP A 181 12.58 -1.20 6.77
CA ASP A 181 13.34 -0.89 7.98
C ASP A 181 12.65 0.21 8.80
N ILE A 182 11.79 -0.21 9.72
CA ILE A 182 10.97 0.66 10.55
C ILE A 182 11.02 0.27 12.02
N SER A 183 10.90 1.28 12.88
CA SER A 183 10.77 1.12 14.32
C SER A 183 9.32 1.34 14.78
N GLU A 184 9.04 0.95 16.02
CA GLU A 184 7.67 1.01 16.57
C GLU A 184 7.22 2.45 16.87
N ASP A 185 8.15 3.32 17.24
CA ASP A 185 7.93 4.75 17.50
C ASP A 185 7.57 5.54 16.23
N GLU A 186 7.83 4.97 15.06
CA GLU A 186 7.50 5.58 13.78
C GLU A 186 6.06 5.31 13.35
N ILE A 187 5.41 4.30 13.94
CA ILE A 187 4.03 3.98 13.62
C ILE A 187 3.10 4.83 14.49
N PHE A 188 2.15 5.50 13.87
CA PHE A 188 1.09 6.24 14.56
C PHE A 188 -0.27 5.84 14.02
N THR A 189 -1.15 5.35 14.90
CA THR A 189 -2.45 4.79 14.51
C THR A 189 -3.58 5.61 15.12
N SER A 190 -4.79 5.48 14.57
CA SER A 190 -6.00 6.04 15.20
C SER A 190 -6.27 5.44 16.60
N LEU A 191 -5.76 4.23 16.88
CA LEU A 191 -5.75 3.65 18.23
C LEU A 191 -4.78 4.38 19.16
N THR A 192 -3.59 4.72 18.68
CA THR A 192 -2.62 5.53 19.43
C THR A 192 -3.20 6.91 19.74
N ALA A 193 -3.87 7.55 18.77
CA ALA A 193 -4.56 8.82 18.97
C ALA A 193 -5.69 8.71 20.03
N ALA A 194 -6.49 7.64 19.99
CA ALA A 194 -7.51 7.38 21.00
C ALA A 194 -6.92 7.19 22.40
N ARG A 195 -5.83 6.43 22.51
CA ARG A 195 -5.11 6.20 23.77
C ARG A 195 -4.58 7.52 24.34
N ASN A 196 -3.89 8.32 23.54
CA ASN A 196 -3.36 9.62 23.96
C ASN A 196 -4.48 10.52 24.51
N LEU A 197 -5.63 10.56 23.82
CA LEU A 197 -6.78 11.35 24.27
C LEU A 197 -7.38 10.85 25.60
N VAL A 198 -7.42 9.53 25.79
CA VAL A 198 -7.87 8.92 27.06
C VAL A 198 -6.92 9.27 28.20
N GLU A 199 -5.61 9.18 27.97
CA GLU A 199 -4.57 9.54 28.95
C GLU A 199 -4.61 11.04 29.28
N GLU A 200 -4.73 11.90 28.26
CA GLU A 200 -4.83 13.36 28.42
C GLU A 200 -6.07 13.78 29.21
N LYS A 201 -7.23 13.15 28.95
CA LYS A 201 -8.48 13.41 29.68
C LYS A 201 -8.55 12.72 31.04
N GLN A 202 -7.59 11.83 31.35
CA GLN A 202 -7.56 11.02 32.58
C GLN A 202 -8.86 10.24 32.82
N VAL A 203 -9.42 9.66 31.76
CA VAL A 203 -10.67 8.89 31.80
C VAL A 203 -10.43 7.38 31.77
N ARG A 204 -11.42 6.61 32.23
CA ARG A 204 -11.46 5.15 32.22
C ARG A 204 -12.44 4.69 31.14
N PRO A 205 -11.98 4.18 29.99
CA PRO A 205 -12.86 3.91 28.87
C PRO A 205 -13.55 2.55 28.96
N MET A 206 -14.84 2.52 28.62
CA MET A 206 -15.50 1.35 28.07
C MET A 206 -15.01 1.17 26.62
N LEU A 207 -14.25 0.11 26.38
CA LEU A 207 -13.63 -0.17 25.08
C LEU A 207 -14.55 -1.01 24.19
N LEU A 208 -15.29 -0.35 23.28
CA LEU A 208 -16.03 -0.99 22.19
C LEU A 208 -15.11 -1.14 20.96
N VAL A 209 -14.03 -1.91 21.11
CA VAL A 209 -13.02 -2.18 20.07
C VAL A 209 -12.86 -3.68 19.82
N ASP A 210 -12.21 -4.05 18.73
CA ASP A 210 -11.87 -5.46 18.43
C ASP A 210 -10.77 -5.93 19.39
N ASP A 211 -10.81 -7.18 19.84
CA ASP A 211 -9.84 -7.73 20.81
C ASP A 211 -8.38 -7.55 20.38
N ARG A 212 -8.13 -7.59 19.06
CA ARG A 212 -6.80 -7.38 18.48
C ARG A 212 -6.28 -5.95 18.65
N ALA A 213 -7.14 -5.00 18.97
CA ALA A 213 -6.77 -3.60 19.25
C ALA A 213 -6.50 -3.34 20.75
N LEU A 214 -6.91 -4.24 21.66
CA LEU A 214 -6.68 -4.11 23.10
C LEU A 214 -5.20 -3.96 23.50
N PRO A 215 -4.21 -4.57 22.82
CA PRO A 215 -2.80 -4.34 23.13
C PRO A 215 -2.39 -2.86 23.09
N ASP A 216 -3.00 -2.05 22.23
CA ASP A 216 -2.70 -0.61 22.13
C ASP A 216 -3.23 0.18 23.36
N PHE A 217 -4.19 -0.38 24.11
CA PHE A 217 -4.73 0.19 25.36
C PHE A 217 -4.14 -0.46 26.62
N LYS A 218 -3.09 -1.28 26.51
CA LYS A 218 -2.44 -1.89 27.67
C LYS A 218 -1.96 -0.83 28.66
N GLY A 219 -2.36 -0.98 29.93
CA GLY A 219 -2.04 -0.07 31.02
C GLY A 219 -3.11 1.00 31.30
N ILE A 220 -4.14 1.11 30.46
CA ILE A 220 -5.29 1.97 30.72
C ILE A 220 -6.26 1.26 31.68
N GLN A 221 -6.72 1.97 32.71
CA GLN A 221 -7.74 1.46 33.63
C GLN A 221 -9.11 1.43 32.94
N THR A 222 -9.79 0.29 32.99
CA THR A 222 -11.12 0.11 32.38
C THR A 222 -12.22 -0.23 33.39
N ASP A 223 -11.85 -0.40 34.67
CA ASP A 223 -12.81 -0.64 35.74
C ASP A 223 -13.63 0.62 36.01
N ASP A 224 -14.93 0.46 36.31
CA ASP A 224 -15.88 1.56 36.52
C ASP A 224 -15.77 2.66 35.43
N PRO A 225 -16.12 2.32 34.17
CA PRO A 225 -15.83 3.18 33.03
C PRO A 225 -16.60 4.49 33.08
N ASN A 226 -15.93 5.59 32.76
CA ASN A 226 -16.49 6.95 32.69
C ASN A 226 -16.24 7.64 31.35
N ALA A 227 -15.84 6.88 30.32
CA ALA A 227 -15.72 7.29 28.93
C ALA A 227 -16.13 6.13 28.01
N VAL A 228 -16.49 6.41 26.77
CA VAL A 228 -16.78 5.38 25.76
C VAL A 228 -15.83 5.55 24.59
N VAL A 229 -15.02 4.53 24.31
CA VAL A 229 -14.16 4.49 23.11
C VAL A 229 -14.77 3.48 22.13
N ILE A 230 -15.09 3.92 20.92
CA ILE A 230 -15.77 3.10 19.92
C ILE A 230 -14.96 2.98 18.62
N GLY A 231 -14.62 1.74 18.28
CA GLY A 231 -14.03 1.32 17.01
C GLY A 231 -14.95 0.38 16.26
N LEU A 232 -14.46 -0.28 15.21
CA LEU A 232 -15.21 -1.35 14.54
C LEU A 232 -15.09 -2.66 15.34
N ALA A 233 -16.08 -2.92 16.19
CA ALA A 233 -16.15 -4.11 17.03
C ALA A 233 -17.46 -4.87 16.81
N PRO A 234 -17.59 -5.68 15.73
CA PRO A 234 -18.84 -6.37 15.42
C PRO A 234 -19.38 -7.23 16.58
N GLU A 235 -18.49 -7.82 17.38
CA GLU A 235 -18.85 -8.64 18.54
C GLU A 235 -19.44 -7.82 19.69
N HIS A 236 -19.18 -6.51 19.74
CA HIS A 236 -19.73 -5.59 20.74
C HIS A 236 -20.93 -4.77 20.21
N PHE A 237 -21.28 -4.91 18.94
CA PHE A 237 -22.35 -4.15 18.30
C PHE A 237 -23.72 -4.83 18.44
N HIS A 238 -24.08 -5.11 19.68
CA HIS A 238 -25.38 -5.64 20.08
C HIS A 238 -26.06 -4.72 21.10
N TYR A 239 -27.37 -4.85 21.23
CA TYR A 239 -28.19 -3.95 22.04
C TYR A 239 -27.70 -3.80 23.50
N PRO A 240 -27.38 -4.88 24.26
CA PRO A 240 -26.88 -4.73 25.63
C PRO A 240 -25.64 -3.83 25.78
N ALA A 241 -24.60 -4.02 24.94
CA ALA A 241 -23.37 -3.25 25.03
C ALA A 241 -23.58 -1.79 24.61
N LEU A 242 -24.34 -1.56 23.53
CA LEU A 242 -24.68 -0.21 23.10
C LEU A 242 -25.54 0.53 24.13
N ASN A 243 -26.48 -0.17 24.78
CA ASN A 243 -27.32 0.43 25.83
C ASN A 243 -26.53 0.74 27.11
N GLN A 244 -25.50 -0.05 27.43
CA GLN A 244 -24.56 0.28 28.51
C GLN A 244 -23.75 1.53 28.18
N ALA A 245 -23.16 1.60 26.97
CA ALA A 245 -22.46 2.78 26.50
C ALA A 245 -23.37 4.02 26.52
N PHE A 246 -24.60 3.90 26.02
CA PHE A 246 -25.62 4.94 26.06
C PHE A 246 -25.85 5.51 27.47
N ARG A 247 -25.98 4.64 28.49
CA ARG A 247 -26.16 5.08 29.89
C ARG A 247 -24.97 5.86 30.40
N LEU A 248 -23.75 5.40 30.13
CA LEU A 248 -22.53 6.14 30.50
C LEU A 248 -22.52 7.54 29.88
N LEU A 249 -22.94 7.66 28.61
CA LEU A 249 -23.00 8.95 27.93
C LEU A 249 -24.05 9.90 28.54
N LEU A 250 -25.20 9.37 28.99
CA LEU A 250 -26.19 10.17 29.73
C LEU A 250 -25.64 10.68 31.08
N ASP A 251 -24.77 9.90 31.72
CA ASP A 251 -24.06 10.29 32.95
C ASP A 251 -22.91 11.29 32.69
N GLY A 252 -22.72 11.72 31.43
CA GLY A 252 -21.75 12.74 31.04
C GLY A 252 -20.42 12.18 30.53
N ALA A 253 -20.31 10.86 30.31
CA ALA A 253 -19.10 10.25 29.75
C ALA A 253 -18.81 10.79 28.33
N PRO A 254 -17.55 11.09 27.97
CA PRO A 254 -17.21 11.49 26.61
C PRO A 254 -17.28 10.29 25.65
N LEU A 255 -17.85 10.53 24.47
CA LEU A 255 -17.83 9.58 23.36
C LEU A 255 -16.61 9.84 22.47
N ILE A 256 -15.69 8.89 22.40
CA ILE A 256 -14.47 8.93 21.58
C ILE A 256 -14.59 7.91 20.46
N ALA A 257 -14.65 8.37 19.21
CA ALA A 257 -14.75 7.50 18.06
C ALA A 257 -13.41 7.40 17.31
N ILE A 258 -12.94 6.17 17.07
CA ILE A 258 -11.67 5.97 16.34
C ILE A 258 -11.78 6.52 14.90
N HIS A 259 -12.90 6.27 14.22
CA HIS A 259 -13.29 6.92 12.97
C HIS A 259 -14.80 6.69 12.71
N LYS A 260 -15.40 7.44 11.78
CA LYS A 260 -16.84 7.36 11.44
C LYS A 260 -17.10 6.84 10.03
N ALA A 261 -16.33 5.84 9.59
CA ALA A 261 -16.54 5.25 8.26
C ALA A 261 -17.94 4.60 8.18
N ARG A 262 -18.68 4.93 7.12
CA ARG A 262 -20.05 4.42 6.89
C ARG A 262 -20.06 2.90 6.67
N TYR A 263 -19.11 2.44 5.87
CA TYR A 263 -18.95 1.04 5.49
C TYR A 263 -17.49 0.73 5.16
N TYR A 264 -17.15 -0.56 5.08
CA TYR A 264 -15.87 -1.05 4.58
C TYR A 264 -16.08 -2.24 3.64
N LYS A 265 -15.10 -2.53 2.79
CA LYS A 265 -15.17 -3.64 1.83
C LYS A 265 -14.56 -4.91 2.41
N ARG A 266 -15.32 -6.00 2.40
CA ARG A 266 -14.91 -7.37 2.73
C ARG A 266 -14.88 -8.23 1.46
N LYS A 267 -14.49 -9.51 1.60
CA LYS A 267 -14.51 -10.49 0.51
C LYS A 267 -15.92 -10.76 -0.02
N ASP A 268 -16.92 -10.66 0.85
CA ASP A 268 -18.33 -10.92 0.61
C ASP A 268 -19.15 -9.67 0.26
N GLY A 269 -18.52 -8.49 0.18
CA GLY A 269 -19.18 -7.25 -0.21
C GLY A 269 -18.96 -6.10 0.77
N LEU A 270 -19.89 -5.13 0.78
CA LEU A 270 -19.86 -4.01 1.71
C LEU A 270 -20.43 -4.43 3.06
N ALA A 271 -19.77 -4.02 4.14
CA ALA A 271 -20.21 -4.25 5.50
C ALA A 271 -20.23 -2.92 6.29
N LEU A 272 -21.08 -2.83 7.31
CA LEU A 272 -21.19 -1.64 8.15
C LEU A 272 -19.86 -1.32 8.83
N GLY A 273 -19.46 -0.06 8.76
CA GLY A 273 -18.33 0.46 9.54
C GLY A 273 -18.76 0.81 10.97
N PRO A 274 -17.90 1.46 11.76
CA PRO A 274 -18.27 1.95 13.09
C PRO A 274 -19.20 3.16 13.03
N GLY A 275 -19.19 3.94 11.93
CA GLY A 275 -19.93 5.20 11.79
C GLY A 275 -21.43 5.10 12.14
N PRO A 276 -22.19 4.12 11.63
CA PRO A 276 -23.60 3.93 11.99
C PRO A 276 -23.85 3.77 13.50
N PHE A 277 -22.98 3.05 14.20
CA PHE A 277 -23.10 2.82 15.65
C PHE A 277 -22.71 4.06 16.45
N VAL A 278 -21.68 4.78 16.00
CA VAL A 278 -21.31 6.09 16.57
C VAL A 278 -22.48 7.06 16.43
N THR A 279 -23.04 7.19 15.23
CA THR A 279 -24.18 8.09 14.98
C THR A 279 -25.44 7.66 15.73
N GLY A 280 -25.66 6.37 15.94
CA GLY A 280 -26.74 5.89 16.80
C GLY A 280 -26.62 6.39 18.24
N LEU A 281 -25.41 6.34 18.81
CA LEU A 281 -25.14 6.85 20.16
C LEU A 281 -25.22 8.38 20.23
N GLU A 282 -24.66 9.08 19.24
CA GLU A 282 -24.77 10.55 19.11
C GLU A 282 -26.25 10.97 19.07
N TYR A 283 -27.05 10.31 18.23
CA TYR A 283 -28.48 10.61 18.08
C TYR A 283 -29.27 10.33 19.36
N ALA A 284 -28.98 9.22 20.05
CA ALA A 284 -29.67 8.86 21.28
C ALA A 284 -29.38 9.82 22.45
N THR A 285 -28.23 10.49 22.43
CA THR A 285 -27.75 11.33 23.54
C THR A 285 -27.76 12.82 23.23
N ASP A 286 -28.05 13.21 21.98
CA ASP A 286 -27.89 14.57 21.46
C ASP A 286 -26.47 15.14 21.69
N THR A 287 -25.46 14.27 21.62
CA THR A 287 -24.04 14.63 21.75
C THR A 287 -23.27 14.34 20.46
N LYS A 288 -22.06 14.91 20.33
CA LYS A 288 -21.15 14.60 19.22
C LYS A 288 -19.93 13.84 19.73
N ALA A 289 -19.56 12.79 19.00
CA ALA A 289 -18.35 12.04 19.28
C ALA A 289 -17.11 12.89 18.97
N THR A 290 -16.10 12.81 19.84
CA THR A 290 -14.75 13.26 19.51
C THR A 290 -14.11 12.22 18.60
N VAL A 291 -13.97 12.53 17.32
CA VAL A 291 -13.33 11.65 16.35
C VAL A 291 -11.82 11.87 16.38
N VAL A 292 -11.04 10.80 16.48
CA VAL A 292 -9.56 10.88 16.63
C VAL A 292 -8.78 10.41 15.41
N GLY A 293 -9.44 9.81 14.42
CA GLY A 293 -8.83 9.36 13.16
C GLY A 293 -8.93 10.39 12.05
N LYS A 294 -8.26 10.10 10.92
CA LYS A 294 -8.42 10.86 9.66
C LYS A 294 -9.91 10.93 9.25
N PRO A 295 -10.40 12.06 8.69
CA PRO A 295 -9.69 13.28 8.28
C PRO A 295 -9.48 14.35 9.37
N GLU A 296 -9.73 14.05 10.65
CA GLU A 296 -9.72 15.08 11.69
C GLU A 296 -8.33 15.69 11.87
N LYS A 297 -8.27 17.02 11.99
CA LYS A 297 -7.02 17.78 12.14
C LYS A 297 -6.18 17.27 13.31
N THR A 298 -6.83 16.89 14.41
CA THR A 298 -6.19 16.35 15.62
C THR A 298 -5.33 15.13 15.32
N PHE A 299 -5.74 14.24 14.41
CA PHE A 299 -4.95 13.06 14.04
C PHE A 299 -3.56 13.44 13.48
N PHE A 300 -3.51 14.44 12.60
CA PHE A 300 -2.29 14.90 11.97
C PHE A 300 -1.39 15.67 12.94
N LEU A 301 -1.98 16.52 13.79
CA LEU A 301 -1.24 17.22 14.83
C LEU A 301 -0.64 16.25 15.86
N GLU A 302 -1.40 15.23 16.27
CA GLU A 302 -0.90 14.20 17.18
C GLU A 302 0.22 13.35 16.57
N ALA A 303 0.17 13.09 15.25
CA ALA A 303 1.25 12.38 14.57
C ALA A 303 2.56 13.19 14.53
N LEU A 304 2.49 14.53 14.59
CA LEU A 304 3.62 15.45 14.72
C LEU A 304 4.02 15.72 16.18
N ARG A 305 3.22 15.25 17.16
CA ARG A 305 3.53 15.47 18.58
C ARG A 305 4.88 14.83 18.92
N GLY A 306 5.76 15.60 19.55
CA GLY A 306 7.09 15.15 19.94
C GLY A 306 8.13 15.13 18.81
N THR A 307 7.77 15.51 17.58
CA THR A 307 8.76 15.68 16.50
C THR A 307 9.43 17.06 16.55
N GLY A 308 8.77 18.06 17.16
CA GLY A 308 9.26 19.45 17.18
C GLY A 308 9.07 20.17 15.85
N CYS A 309 8.16 19.70 15.01
CA CYS A 309 7.94 20.20 13.65
C CYS A 309 6.54 20.78 13.55
N GLU A 310 6.42 21.92 12.88
CA GLU A 310 5.13 22.53 12.60
C GLU A 310 4.44 21.84 11.41
N PRO A 311 3.10 21.84 11.32
CA PRO A 311 2.39 21.19 10.21
C PRO A 311 2.84 21.65 8.82
N GLN A 312 3.24 22.91 8.68
CA GLN A 312 3.70 23.52 7.42
C GLN A 312 5.05 22.95 6.95
N GLU A 313 5.82 22.36 7.86
CA GLU A 313 7.10 21.70 7.56
C GLU A 313 6.91 20.22 7.19
N ALA A 314 5.66 19.73 7.22
CA ALA A 314 5.33 18.34 7.01
C ALA A 314 4.60 18.07 5.69
N VAL A 315 4.90 16.91 5.11
CA VAL A 315 4.22 16.36 3.92
C VAL A 315 3.45 15.12 4.33
N MET A 316 2.24 14.92 3.79
CA MET A 316 1.43 13.71 3.90
C MET A 316 1.31 13.07 2.52
N ILE A 317 1.65 11.77 2.39
CA ILE A 317 1.47 11.02 1.14
C ILE A 317 0.33 10.02 1.32
N GLY A 318 -0.76 10.07 0.53
CA GLY A 318 -1.90 9.17 0.74
C GLY A 318 -2.60 8.77 -0.56
N ASP A 319 -3.42 7.73 -0.50
CA ASP A 319 -4.25 7.26 -1.62
C ASP A 319 -5.73 7.66 -1.47
N ASP A 320 -6.14 8.17 -0.30
CA ASP A 320 -7.46 8.71 -0.05
C ASP A 320 -7.43 10.25 -0.11
N CYS A 321 -8.05 10.81 -1.15
CA CYS A 321 -8.04 12.25 -1.36
C CYS A 321 -8.69 13.03 -0.21
N ARG A 322 -9.72 12.48 0.45
CA ARG A 322 -10.41 13.19 1.54
C ARG A 322 -9.77 12.93 2.88
N ASP A 323 -9.59 11.65 3.21
CA ASP A 323 -9.13 11.26 4.54
C ASP A 323 -7.65 11.60 4.73
N ASP A 324 -6.80 11.37 3.72
CA ASP A 324 -5.38 11.61 3.84
C ASP A 324 -5.00 13.03 3.46
N VAL A 325 -5.25 13.38 2.20
CA VAL A 325 -4.72 14.60 1.59
C VAL A 325 -5.49 15.83 2.07
N GLY A 326 -6.82 15.81 1.95
CA GLY A 326 -7.68 16.88 2.45
C GLY A 326 -7.55 17.08 3.97
N GLY A 327 -7.51 15.99 4.73
CA GLY A 327 -7.26 16.03 6.18
C GLY A 327 -5.93 16.70 6.54
N ALA A 328 -4.85 16.32 5.87
CA ALA A 328 -3.52 16.88 6.10
C ALA A 328 -3.42 18.36 5.70
N GLN A 329 -3.99 18.74 4.55
CA GLN A 329 -4.02 20.14 4.10
C GLN A 329 -4.81 21.03 5.06
N ASN A 330 -5.92 20.55 5.61
CA ASN A 330 -6.68 21.24 6.65
C ASN A 330 -5.88 21.38 7.97
N ALA A 331 -4.95 20.47 8.23
CA ALA A 331 -4.01 20.58 9.35
C ALA A 331 -2.86 21.55 9.09
N GLY A 332 -2.61 21.95 7.84
CA GLY A 332 -1.55 22.87 7.42
C GLY A 332 -0.39 22.21 6.67
N MET A 333 -0.48 20.91 6.38
CA MET A 333 0.56 20.12 5.72
C MET A 333 0.46 20.18 4.20
N LEU A 334 1.55 19.87 3.50
CA LEU A 334 1.49 19.55 2.06
C LEU A 334 0.92 18.14 1.87
N GLY A 335 -0.08 17.99 0.99
CA GLY A 335 -0.69 16.69 0.70
C GLY A 335 -0.34 16.19 -0.70
N ILE A 336 0.28 15.00 -0.80
CA ILE A 336 0.60 14.31 -2.05
C ILE A 336 -0.36 13.13 -2.23
N LEU A 337 -1.17 13.15 -3.28
CA LEU A 337 -2.08 12.07 -3.66
C LEU A 337 -1.37 11.08 -4.58
N VAL A 338 -1.32 9.79 -4.20
CA VAL A 338 -0.80 8.72 -5.06
C VAL A 338 -1.93 7.99 -5.77
N LYS A 339 -1.74 7.68 -7.06
CA LYS A 339 -2.74 6.98 -7.88
C LYS A 339 -2.79 5.45 -7.66
N THR A 340 -2.10 4.96 -6.64
CA THR A 340 -2.18 3.56 -6.19
C THR A 340 -3.33 3.35 -5.20
N GLY A 341 -3.60 2.11 -4.80
CA GLY A 341 -4.54 1.83 -3.69
C GLY A 341 -6.01 2.11 -4.03
N LYS A 342 -6.69 2.89 -3.18
CA LYS A 342 -8.13 3.21 -3.27
C LYS A 342 -8.45 4.26 -4.32
N TYR A 343 -7.46 5.01 -4.78
CA TYR A 343 -7.62 6.09 -5.75
C TYR A 343 -8.49 5.70 -6.95
N ARG A 344 -9.32 6.64 -7.38
CA ARG A 344 -10.10 6.62 -8.62
C ARG A 344 -9.79 7.88 -9.42
N ALA A 345 -9.92 7.79 -10.75
CA ALA A 345 -9.71 8.93 -11.62
C ALA A 345 -10.61 10.11 -11.20
N ALA A 346 -10.04 11.32 -11.18
CA ALA A 346 -10.67 12.56 -10.72
C ALA A 346 -10.94 12.60 -9.20
N ASP A 347 -10.31 11.74 -8.39
CA ASP A 347 -10.37 11.87 -6.93
C ASP A 347 -9.76 13.19 -6.46
N GLU A 348 -8.73 13.69 -7.13
CA GLU A 348 -8.07 14.97 -6.88
C GLU A 348 -9.02 16.18 -6.95
N GLU A 349 -10.14 16.07 -7.67
CA GLU A 349 -11.16 17.12 -7.79
C GLU A 349 -12.15 17.13 -6.62
N LYS A 350 -12.08 16.14 -5.72
CA LYS A 350 -13.03 15.99 -4.59
C LYS A 350 -12.76 16.91 -3.40
N ILE A 351 -11.64 17.62 -3.40
CA ILE A 351 -11.22 18.54 -2.34
C ILE A 351 -10.82 19.89 -2.94
N ASN A 352 -10.92 20.94 -2.12
CA ASN A 352 -10.46 22.29 -2.47
C ASN A 352 -9.78 22.91 -1.25
N PRO A 353 -8.51 23.36 -1.32
CA PRO A 353 -7.62 23.32 -2.48
C PRO A 353 -7.31 21.88 -2.95
N PRO A 354 -6.92 21.67 -4.22
CA PRO A 354 -6.50 20.36 -4.71
C PRO A 354 -5.23 19.87 -3.98
N PRO A 355 -4.89 18.56 -4.10
CA PRO A 355 -3.61 18.05 -3.61
C PRO A 355 -2.45 18.91 -4.09
N TYR A 356 -1.42 19.12 -3.26
CA TYR A 356 -0.20 19.82 -3.66
C TYR A 356 0.46 19.13 -4.86
N LEU A 357 0.43 17.80 -4.88
CA LEU A 357 0.89 16.98 -5.99
C LEU A 357 0.00 15.74 -6.12
N THR A 358 -0.31 15.36 -7.36
CA THR A 358 -0.90 14.04 -7.67
C THR A 358 0.09 13.25 -8.54
N CYS A 359 0.55 12.09 -8.09
CA CYS A 359 1.58 11.30 -8.78
C CYS A 359 1.24 9.79 -8.85
N GLU A 360 1.89 9.06 -9.74
CA GLU A 360 1.53 7.66 -10.04
C GLU A 360 1.72 6.69 -8.87
N SER A 361 2.73 6.89 -8.02
CA SER A 361 3.03 5.97 -6.92
C SER A 361 3.93 6.61 -5.85
N PHE A 362 4.08 5.93 -4.71
CA PHE A 362 4.96 6.35 -3.62
C PHE A 362 6.41 6.69 -4.07
N PRO A 363 7.10 5.87 -4.89
CA PRO A 363 8.38 6.23 -5.49
C PRO A 363 8.44 7.62 -6.14
N HIS A 364 7.41 7.99 -6.92
CA HIS A 364 7.35 9.28 -7.59
C HIS A 364 7.17 10.43 -6.59
N ALA A 365 6.40 10.20 -5.53
CA ALA A 365 6.26 11.16 -4.44
C ALA A 365 7.61 11.40 -3.75
N VAL A 366 8.35 10.32 -3.42
CA VAL A 366 9.68 10.41 -2.80
C VAL A 366 10.66 11.17 -3.68
N ASP A 367 10.70 10.90 -4.98
CA ASP A 367 11.57 11.63 -5.90
C ASP A 367 11.25 13.12 -5.93
N HIS A 368 9.97 13.49 -6.02
CA HIS A 368 9.55 14.89 -6.00
C HIS A 368 9.99 15.60 -4.72
N ILE A 369 9.76 14.95 -3.59
CA ILE A 369 10.15 15.45 -2.27
C ILE A 369 11.66 15.70 -2.21
N LEU A 370 12.48 14.71 -2.59
CA LEU A 370 13.94 14.80 -2.55
C LEU A 370 14.50 15.85 -3.53
N GLN A 371 13.74 16.25 -4.55
CA GLN A 371 14.17 17.21 -5.57
C GLN A 371 13.70 18.64 -5.29
N HIS A 372 12.57 18.81 -4.61
CA HIS A 372 11.88 20.10 -4.52
C HIS A 372 11.65 20.59 -3.10
N LEU A 373 11.71 19.72 -2.08
CA LEU A 373 11.40 20.07 -0.69
C LEU A 373 12.58 19.87 0.28
N LEU A 374 13.66 19.24 -0.18
CA LEU A 374 14.92 18.99 0.55
C LEU A 374 16.10 19.43 -0.32
#